data_AF-A0A7Y0JL39-F1
#
_entry.id   AF-A0A7Y0JL39-F1
#
_cell.length_a   1.000
_cell.length_b   1.000
_cell.length_c   1.000
_cell.angle_alpha   90.00
_cell.angle_beta   90.00
_cell.angle_gamma   90.00
#
_symmetry.space_group_name_H-M   'P 1'
#
loop_
_entity.id
_entity.type
_entity.pdbx_description
1 polymer ?
#
loop_
_entity_poly.entity_id
_entity_poly.type
_entity_poly.pdbx_seq_one_letter_code
_entity_poly.pdbx_strand_id
1 'polypeptide(L)'
;MTTEPQSASTTRRAIPEDSFANRLMLARAYAGHLSIRQAAELCDLGRGAWVNWEKGANPSDKSEIAAVVAEKLGVDLQWLLYGGQLTKPERRSLRRTRAERADVLKVG
;
A
#
# COMPACT_ATOMS: atom_id res chain seq x y z
N MET A 1 16.52 36.08 -38.52
CA MET A 1 16.25 34.74 -37.97
C MET A 1 16.50 34.83 -36.47
N THR A 2 15.43 34.94 -35.68
CA THR A 2 15.51 35.11 -34.23
C THR A 2 15.32 33.74 -33.58
N THR A 3 16.36 33.23 -32.94
CA THR A 3 16.32 31.97 -32.20
C THR A 3 15.59 32.20 -30.89
N GLU A 4 14.40 31.60 -30.73
CA GLU A 4 13.71 31.57 -29.43
C GLU A 4 14.49 30.68 -28.44
N PRO A 5 14.63 31.10 -27.17
CA PRO A 5 15.21 30.26 -26.15
C PRO A 5 14.24 29.14 -25.80
N GLN A 6 14.60 27.90 -26.14
CA GLN A 6 13.85 26.72 -25.71
C GLN A 6 13.85 26.66 -24.18
N SER A 7 12.66 26.84 -23.60
CA SER A 7 12.44 26.70 -22.16
C SER A 7 12.65 25.26 -21.75
N ALA A 8 13.67 25.01 -20.92
CA ALA A 8 13.93 23.70 -20.35
C ALA A 8 12.71 23.23 -19.54
N SER A 9 12.05 22.16 -19.98
CA SER A 9 10.96 21.54 -19.24
C SER A 9 11.52 20.89 -17.99
N THR A 10 11.24 21.47 -16.82
CA THR A 10 11.55 20.84 -15.54
C THR A 10 10.57 19.70 -15.36
N THR A 11 11.02 18.45 -15.56
CA THR A 11 10.19 17.26 -15.31
C THR A 11 9.77 17.23 -13.85
N ARG A 12 8.56 17.71 -13.54
CA ARG A 12 7.99 17.60 -12.19
C ARG A 12 7.80 16.12 -11.89
N ARG A 13 8.38 15.67 -10.77
CA ARG A 13 8.06 14.35 -10.22
C ARG A 13 6.58 14.36 -9.82
N ALA A 14 5.80 13.42 -10.34
CA ALA A 14 4.39 13.31 -10.02
C ALA A 14 4.19 12.68 -8.64
N ILE A 15 3.19 13.16 -7.91
CA ILE A 15 2.68 12.51 -6.70
C ILE A 15 1.55 11.57 -7.14
N PRO A 16 1.55 10.29 -6.75
CA PRO A 16 0.45 9.37 -7.07
C PRO A 16 -0.89 9.86 -6.53
N GLU A 17 -1.98 9.54 -7.23
CA GLU A 17 -3.33 9.86 -6.79
C GLU A 17 -3.73 9.05 -5.55
N ASP A 18 -4.41 9.69 -4.59
CA ASP A 18 -5.02 9.00 -3.46
C ASP A 18 -6.39 8.44 -3.86
N SER A 19 -6.38 7.32 -4.59
CA SER A 19 -7.58 6.62 -5.07
C SER A 19 -7.87 5.36 -4.26
N PHE A 20 -9.12 4.88 -4.29
CA PHE A 20 -9.49 3.61 -3.66
C PHE A 20 -8.64 2.44 -4.16
N ALA A 21 -8.31 2.43 -5.46
CA ALA A 21 -7.44 1.43 -6.06
C ALA A 21 -6.05 1.41 -5.40
N ASN A 22 -5.43 2.59 -5.25
CA ASN A 22 -4.11 2.73 -4.63
C ASN A 22 -4.14 2.38 -3.14
N ARG A 23 -5.19 2.76 -2.43
CA ARG A 23 -5.39 2.38 -1.02
C ARG A 23 -5.62 0.88 -0.84
N LEU A 24 -6.35 0.24 -1.74
CA LEU A 24 -6.56 -1.22 -1.73
C LEU A 24 -5.25 -1.99 -1.93
N MET A 25 -4.40 -1.53 -2.86
CA MET A 25 -3.05 -2.08 -3.05
C MET A 25 -2.20 -1.93 -1.77
N LEU A 26 -2.24 -0.77 -1.12
CA LEU A 26 -1.53 -0.51 0.13
C LEU A 26 -2.06 -1.37 1.29
N ALA A 27 -3.37 -1.54 1.40
CA ALA A 27 -3.98 -2.39 2.43
C ALA A 27 -3.50 -3.84 2.31
N ARG A 28 -3.40 -4.34 1.08
CA ARG A 28 -2.89 -5.67 0.79
C ARG A 28 -1.40 -5.83 1.08
N ALA A 29 -0.61 -4.77 0.80
CA ALA A 29 0.80 -4.72 1.19
C ALA A 29 0.97 -4.74 2.71
N TYR A 30 0.15 -3.96 3.43
CA TYR A 30 0.14 -3.90 4.89
C TYR A 30 -0.19 -5.24 5.53
N ALA A 31 -1.16 -5.99 4.99
CA ALA A 31 -1.57 -7.31 5.47
C ALA A 31 -0.56 -8.45 5.17
N GLY A 32 0.72 -8.13 4.97
CA GLY A 32 1.79 -9.11 4.71
C GLY A 32 2.08 -9.33 3.23
N HIS A 33 1.94 -8.30 2.39
CA HIS A 33 2.22 -8.38 0.95
C HIS A 33 1.46 -9.50 0.23
N LEU A 34 0.18 -9.68 0.57
CA LEU A 34 -0.66 -10.71 -0.03
C LEU A 34 -0.76 -10.54 -1.54
N SER A 35 -0.88 -11.62 -2.29
CA SER A 35 -1.32 -11.57 -3.68
C SER A 35 -2.81 -11.20 -3.78
N ILE A 36 -3.25 -10.74 -4.95
CA ILE A 36 -4.69 -10.47 -5.21
C ILE A 36 -5.54 -11.72 -4.90
N ARG A 37 -5.05 -12.91 -5.27
CA ARG A 37 -5.73 -14.17 -5.00
C ARG A 37 -5.92 -14.39 -3.50
N GLN A 38 -4.85 -14.26 -2.72
CA GLN A 38 -4.89 -14.46 -1.27
C GLN A 38 -5.80 -13.45 -0.59
N ALA A 39 -5.75 -12.18 -0.99
CA ALA A 39 -6.59 -11.14 -0.40
C ALA A 39 -8.08 -11.33 -0.74
N ALA A 40 -8.37 -11.71 -1.98
CA ALA A 40 -9.73 -12.04 -2.41
C ALA A 40 -10.29 -13.26 -1.66
N GLU A 41 -9.50 -14.33 -1.51
CA GLU A 41 -9.87 -15.51 -0.71
C GLU A 41 -10.09 -15.16 0.77
N LEU A 42 -9.20 -14.35 1.37
CA LEU A 42 -9.31 -13.93 2.77
C LEU A 42 -10.55 -13.05 3.04
N CYS A 43 -10.96 -12.27 2.06
CA CYS A 43 -12.14 -11.39 2.15
C CYS A 43 -13.44 -12.05 1.68
N ASP A 44 -13.38 -13.29 1.18
CA ASP A 44 -14.50 -13.95 0.49
C ASP A 44 -15.08 -13.09 -0.67
N LEU A 45 -14.19 -12.47 -1.45
CA LEU A 45 -14.53 -11.61 -2.57
C LEU A 45 -14.03 -12.18 -3.90
N GLY A 46 -14.68 -11.80 -5.00
CA GLY A 46 -14.31 -12.27 -6.33
C GLY A 46 -12.96 -11.72 -6.79
N ARG A 47 -12.00 -12.62 -7.10
CA ARG A 47 -10.67 -12.26 -7.64
C ARG A 47 -10.74 -11.31 -8.84
N GLY A 48 -11.66 -11.55 -9.78
CA GLY A 48 -11.82 -10.73 -10.98
C GLY A 48 -12.26 -9.30 -10.66
N ALA A 49 -13.18 -9.16 -9.69
CA ALA A 49 -13.62 -7.86 -9.21
C ALA A 49 -12.46 -7.10 -8.54
N TRP A 50 -11.68 -7.80 -7.71
CA TRP A 50 -10.48 -7.23 -7.08
C TRP A 50 -9.48 -6.67 -8.10
N VAL A 51 -9.16 -7.43 -9.15
CA VAL A 51 -8.27 -6.98 -10.24
C VAL A 51 -8.81 -5.70 -10.88
N ASN A 52 -10.12 -5.61 -11.11
CA ASN A 52 -10.73 -4.42 -11.70
C ASN A 52 -10.66 -3.22 -10.74
N TRP A 53 -10.88 -3.44 -9.43
CA TRP A 53 -10.80 -2.38 -8.43
C TRP A 53 -9.39 -1.81 -8.31
N GLU A 54 -8.34 -2.65 -8.28
CA GLU A 54 -6.96 -2.17 -8.27
C GLU A 54 -6.54 -1.50 -9.60
N LYS A 55 -7.30 -1.72 -10.68
CA LYS A 55 -7.14 -0.99 -11.95
C LYS A 55 -7.93 0.34 -12.01
N GLY A 56 -8.66 0.69 -10.94
CA GLY A 56 -9.41 1.95 -10.85
C GLY A 56 -10.92 1.81 -11.00
N ALA A 57 -11.47 0.60 -11.20
CA ALA A 57 -12.92 0.42 -11.19
C ALA A 57 -13.49 0.66 -9.78
N ASN A 58 -14.64 1.33 -9.68
CA ASN A 58 -15.34 1.42 -8.41
C ASN A 58 -16.19 0.16 -8.19
N PRO A 59 -16.18 -0.42 -6.98
CA PRO A 59 -17.17 -1.43 -6.61
C PRO A 59 -18.57 -0.81 -6.56
N SER A 60 -19.60 -1.59 -6.92
CA SER A 60 -21.01 -1.16 -6.82
C SER A 60 -21.37 -0.82 -5.37
N ASP A 61 -21.02 -1.72 -4.45
CA ASP A 61 -21.30 -1.59 -3.01
C ASP A 61 -20.02 -1.21 -2.25
N LYS A 62 -19.39 -0.12 -2.69
CA LYS A 62 -18.05 0.29 -2.23
C LYS A 62 -17.91 0.36 -0.71
N SER A 63 -18.92 0.85 0.00
CA SER A 63 -18.89 0.97 1.47
C SER A 63 -18.87 -0.40 2.16
N GLU A 64 -19.69 -1.34 1.68
CA GLU A 64 -19.77 -2.70 2.24
C GLU A 64 -18.50 -3.48 1.95
N ILE A 65 -18.00 -3.39 0.72
CA ILE A 65 -16.74 -4.03 0.31
C ILE A 65 -15.57 -3.45 1.10
N ALA A 66 -15.52 -2.13 1.28
CA ALA A 66 -14.48 -1.51 2.10
C ALA A 66 -14.56 -1.95 3.56
N ALA A 67 -15.77 -2.13 4.12
CA ALA A 67 -15.94 -2.64 5.48
C ALA A 67 -15.38 -4.06 5.64
N VAL A 68 -15.70 -4.97 4.70
CA VAL A 68 -15.16 -6.34 4.69
C VAL A 68 -13.64 -6.33 4.57
N VAL A 69 -13.09 -5.55 3.62
CA VAL A 69 -11.64 -5.47 3.42
C VAL A 69 -10.94 -4.88 4.64
N ALA A 70 -11.49 -3.82 5.24
CA ALA A 70 -10.95 -3.18 6.43
C ALA A 70 -10.85 -4.16 7.61
N GLU A 71 -11.92 -4.91 7.86
CA GLU A 71 -11.97 -5.94 8.90
C GLU A 71 -10.94 -7.05 8.64
N LYS A 72 -10.94 -7.62 7.44
CA LYS A 72 -10.12 -8.81 7.12
C LYS A 72 -8.64 -8.53 6.94
N LEU A 73 -8.29 -7.33 6.48
CA LEU A 73 -6.89 -6.92 6.27
C LEU A 73 -6.33 -6.10 7.45
N GLY A 74 -7.16 -5.76 8.44
CA GLY A 74 -6.73 -5.01 9.62
C GLY A 74 -6.33 -3.57 9.32
N VAL A 75 -7.07 -2.90 8.43
CA VAL A 75 -6.86 -1.48 8.09
C VAL A 75 -8.04 -0.63 8.53
N ASP A 76 -7.82 0.66 8.72
CA ASP A 76 -8.89 1.59 9.07
C ASP A 76 -9.86 1.79 7.89
N LEU A 77 -11.16 1.67 8.16
CA LEU A 77 -12.22 1.79 7.16
C LEU A 77 -12.30 3.19 6.54
N GLN A 78 -12.20 4.23 7.37
CA GLN A 78 -12.30 5.62 6.90
C GLN A 78 -11.12 5.96 6.00
N TRP A 79 -9.93 5.54 6.40
CA TRP A 79 -8.74 5.65 5.58
C TRP A 79 -8.90 4.90 4.25
N LEU A 80 -9.39 3.66 4.25
CA LEU A 80 -9.57 2.91 3.01
C LEU A 80 -10.56 3.60 2.05
N LEU A 81 -11.64 4.17 2.58
CA LEU A 81 -12.67 4.85 1.78
C LEU A 81 -12.21 6.21 1.26
N TYR A 82 -11.61 7.03 2.12
CA TYR A 82 -11.42 8.47 1.86
C TYR A 82 -9.95 8.91 1.84
N GLY A 83 -9.04 8.02 2.21
CA GLY A 83 -7.62 8.32 2.32
C GLY A 83 -7.27 9.04 3.61
N GLY A 84 -6.04 9.56 3.65
CA GLY A 84 -5.48 10.18 4.84
C GLY A 84 -3.98 9.99 4.94
N GLN A 85 -3.39 10.56 5.99
CA GLN A 85 -1.95 10.46 6.21
C GLN A 85 -1.55 9.02 6.53
N LEU A 86 -0.56 8.52 5.81
CA LEU A 86 0.10 7.27 6.16
C LEU A 86 0.90 7.45 7.44
N THR A 87 0.87 6.44 8.30
CA THR A 87 1.72 6.40 9.48
C THR A 87 3.18 6.37 9.05
N LYS A 88 4.02 7.11 9.76
CA LYS A 88 5.47 7.04 9.56
C LYS A 88 5.96 5.73 10.14
N PRO A 89 6.88 5.01 9.47
CA PRO A 89 7.50 3.85 10.07
C PRO A 89 8.14 4.26 11.39
N GLU A 90 7.89 3.51 12.45
CA GLU A 90 8.66 3.64 13.66
C GLU A 90 10.12 3.42 13.28
N ARG A 91 11.00 4.36 13.64
CA ARG A 91 12.42 4.24 13.31
C ARG A 91 12.93 2.98 13.99
N ARG A 92 12.98 1.86 13.26
CA ARG A 92 13.55 0.62 13.76
C ARG A 92 15.00 0.95 14.06
N SER A 93 15.32 1.11 15.34
CA SER A 93 16.68 1.31 15.81
C SER A 93 17.51 0.15 15.28
N LEU A 94 18.29 0.39 14.23
CA LEU A 94 19.22 -0.58 13.67
C LEU A 94 20.42 -0.82 14.60
N ARG A 95 20.33 -0.44 15.89
CA ARG A 95 21.30 -0.86 16.90
C ARG A 95 21.06 -2.34 17.24
N ARG A 96 21.31 -3.22 16.28
CA ARG A 96 21.90 -4.53 16.59
C ARG A 96 23.27 -4.22 17.18
N THR A 97 23.33 -4.12 18.50
CA THR A 97 24.61 -4.01 19.20
C THR A 97 25.45 -5.23 18.88
N ARG A 98 26.74 -5.03 18.65
CA ARG A 98 27.77 -6.08 18.44
C ARG A 98 27.71 -7.22 19.47
N ALA A 99 27.05 -7.00 20.62
CA ALA A 99 26.82 -7.97 21.68
C ALA A 99 25.96 -9.19 21.28
N GLU A 100 24.95 -9.05 20.41
CA GLU A 100 24.05 -10.19 20.07
C GLU A 100 24.70 -11.26 19.16
N ARG A 101 25.84 -10.95 18.52
CA ARG A 101 26.61 -11.94 17.74
C ARG A 101 27.49 -12.85 18.60
N ALA A 102 27.68 -12.52 19.88
CA ALA A 102 28.59 -13.28 20.75
C ALA A 102 27.93 -14.50 21.43
N ASP A 103 26.60 -14.58 21.45
CA ASP A 103 25.88 -15.72 22.05
C ASP A 103 25.75 -16.94 21.13
N VAL A 104 25.82 -16.74 19.81
CA VAL A 104 25.74 -17.84 18.83
C VAL A 104 27.04 -18.64 18.74
N LEU A 105 28.15 -18.13 19.27
CA LEU A 105 29.49 -18.75 19.21
C LEU A 105 29.92 -19.43 20.53
N LYS A 106 29.04 -19.54 21.53
CA LYS A 106 29.31 -20.27 22.79
C LYS A 106 28.56 -21.60 22.94
N VAL A 107 27.82 -22.02 21.91
CA VAL A 107 27.24 -23.37 21.84
C VAL A 107 27.85 -24.06 20.63
N GLY A 108 29.04 -24.62 20.84
CA GLY A 108 29.82 -25.33 19.82
C GLY A 108 31.27 -25.47 20.24
#